data_AF-A0A8T4TSC8-F1
#
_entry.id   AF-A0A8T4TSC8-F1
#
_cell.length_a   1.000
_cell.length_b   1.000
_cell.length_c   1.000
_cell.angle_alpha   90.00
_cell.angle_beta   90.00
_cell.angle_gamma   90.00
#
_symmetry.space_group_name_H-M   'P 1'
#
loop_
_entity.id
_entity.type
_entity.pdbx_description
1 polymer ?
#
loop_
_entity_poly.entity_id
_entity_poly.type
_entity_poly.pdbx_seq_one_letter_code
_entity_poly.pdbx_strand_id
1 'polypeptide(L)' 'MIEIVTKTRKWGNSVGVLLGKSFKPNTKVRILVSEEKISKAGDVFGTLRLKTPTSKLMKEIDEELGV' A
#
# COMPACT_ATOMS: atom_id res chain seq x y z
N MET A 1 17.53 -0.90 -14.08
CA MET A 1 16.50 0.15 -13.93
C MET A 1 16.47 0.50 -12.45
N ILE A 2 16.66 1.75 -12.06
CA ILE A 2 16.69 2.16 -10.65
C ILE A 2 15.35 2.82 -10.36
N GLU A 3 14.56 2.21 -9.46
CA GLU A 3 13.31 2.79 -8.98
C GLU A 3 13.58 3.63 -7.73
N ILE A 4 13.08 4.87 -7.71
CA ILE A 4 13.25 5.80 -6.59
C ILE A 4 11.87 6.20 -6.10
N VAL A 5 11.51 5.70 -4.91
CA VAL A 5 10.29 6.12 -4.22
C VAL A 5 10.63 7.32 -3.36
N THR A 6 10.02 8.46 -3.66
CA THR A 6 10.27 9.70 -2.92
C THR A 6 9.04 10.59 -2.98
N LYS A 7 8.91 11.46 -1.99
CA LYS A 7 7.78 12.39 -1.89
C LYS A 7 8.05 13.63 -2.73
N THR A 8 7.05 14.03 -3.49
CA THR A 8 7.07 15.31 -4.19
C THR A 8 7.04 16.47 -3.18
N ARG A 9 7.70 17.57 -3.52
CA ARG A 9 7.68 18.81 -2.73
C ARG A 9 7.36 20.01 -3.62
N LYS A 10 6.71 21.01 -3.04
CA LYS A 10 6.48 22.30 -3.69
C LYS A 10 7.81 23.05 -3.82
N TRP A 11 8.08 23.56 -5.02
CA TRP A 11 9.22 24.41 -5.34
C TRP A 11 8.70 25.63 -6.09
N GLY A 12 8.53 26.76 -5.40
CA GLY A 12 7.92 27.95 -5.98
C GLY A 12 6.53 27.64 -6.54
N ASN A 13 6.36 27.80 -7.85
CA ASN A 13 5.13 27.51 -8.59
C ASN A 13 5.09 26.10 -9.21
N SER A 14 6.05 25.24 -8.88
CA SER A 14 6.16 23.89 -9.45
C SER A 14 6.19 22.83 -8.35
N VAL A 15 6.04 21.57 -8.75
CA VAL A 15 6.24 20.41 -7.88
C VAL A 15 7.48 19.67 -8.37
N GLY A 16 8.39 19.40 -7.45
CA GLY A 16 9.68 18.77 -7.73
C GLY A 16 9.87 17.47 -6.95
N VAL A 17 10.86 16.71 -7.38
CA VAL A 17 11.28 15.45 -6.78
C VAL A 17 12.72 15.61 -6.31
N LEU A 18 13.01 15.30 -5.06
CA LEU A 18 14.38 15.38 -4.52
C LEU A 18 15.13 14.09 -4.85
N LEU A 19 16.20 14.21 -5.62
CA LEU A 19 17.13 13.13 -5.96
C LEU A 19 18.42 13.28 -5.13
N GLY A 20 18.99 12.15 -4.70
CA GLY A 20 20.25 12.14 -3.95
C GLY A 20 21.45 12.62 -4.79
N LYS A 21 22.57 12.91 -4.12
CA LYS A 21 23.81 13.43 -4.74
C LYS A 21 24.45 12.52 -5.81
N SER A 22 23.96 11.29 -5.97
CA SER A 22 24.45 10.34 -6.96
C SER A 22 24.13 10.74 -8.41
N PHE A 23 23.20 11.67 -8.63
CA PHE A 23 22.83 12.13 -9.97
C PHE A 23 23.60 13.40 -10.34
N LYS A 24 24.24 13.40 -11.51
CA LYS A 24 24.89 14.60 -12.05
C LYS A 24 23.84 15.66 -12.40
N PRO A 25 24.14 16.96 -12.19
CA PRO A 25 23.31 18.03 -12.72
C PRO A 25 23.08 17.84 -14.22
N ASN A 26 21.90 18.24 -14.71
CA ASN A 26 21.52 18.17 -16.13
C ASN A 26 21.32 16.77 -16.73
N THR A 27 21.17 15.74 -15.90
CA THR A 27 20.81 14.39 -16.36
C THR A 27 19.33 14.35 -16.77
N LYS A 28 19.02 13.89 -17.98
CA LYS A 28 17.64 13.62 -18.39
C LYS A 28 17.12 12.39 -17.67
N VAL A 29 16.03 12.53 -16.92
CA VAL A 29 15.38 11.46 -16.18
C VAL A 29 13.94 11.29 -16.65
N ARG A 30 13.49 10.04 -16.75
CA ARG A 30 12.08 9.69 -16.98
C ARG A 30 11.47 9.36 -15.62
N ILE A 31 10.42 10.08 -15.23
CA ILE A 31 9.73 9.90 -13.95
C ILE A 31 8.42 9.17 -14.23
N LEU A 32 8.18 8.08 -13.51
CA LEU A 32 6.89 7.40 -13.48
C LEU A 32 6.20 7.79 -12.17
N VAL A 33 5.07 8.50 -12.27
CA VAL A 33 4.27 8.88 -11.11
C VAL A 33 3.14 7.87 -10.99
N SER A 34 3.11 7.14 -9.88
CA SER A 34 1.97 6.33 -9.48
C SER A 34 1.40 6.89 -8.19
N GLU A 35 0.09 6.99 -8.10
CA GLU A 35 -0.58 7.29 -6.85
C GLU A 35 -0.48 6.05 -5.98
N GLU A 36 0.26 6.16 -4.87
CA GLU A 36 0.36 5.09 -3.89
C GLU A 36 -1.05 4.91 -3.30
N LYS A 37 -1.76 3.86 -3.74
CA LYS A 37 -3.04 3.48 -3.16
C LYS A 37 -2.76 3.04 -1.73
N ILE A 38 -2.92 3.96 -0.78
CA ILE A 38 -2.89 3.65 0.64
C ILE A 38 -4.17 2.84 0.92
N SER A 39 -4.13 1.54 0.67
CA SER A 39 -5.11 0.60 1.23
C SER A 39 -4.91 0.63 2.74
N LYS A 40 -5.77 1.38 3.44
CA LYS A 40 -5.80 1.32 4.90
C LYS A 40 -6.04 -0.14 5.28
N ALA A 41 -5.24 -0.69 6.18
CA ALA A 41 -5.44 -2.06 6.67
C ALA A 41 -6.88 -2.30 7.15
N GLY A 42 -7.55 -1.24 7.67
CA GLY A 42 -8.96 -1.26 8.05
C GLY A 42 -9.94 -1.60 6.92
N ASP A 43 -9.62 -1.31 5.66
CA ASP A 43 -10.48 -1.67 4.51
C ASP A 43 -10.38 -3.16 4.18
N VAL A 44 -9.21 -3.78 4.40
CA VAL A 44 -8.97 -5.22 4.17
C VAL A 44 -9.62 -6.06 5.28
N PHE A 45 -9.57 -5.60 6.53
CA PHE A 45 -10.18 -6.32 7.66
C PHE A 45 -11.70 -6.06 7.79
N GLY A 46 -12.20 -4.89 7.36
CA GLY A 46 -13.63 -4.57 7.42
C GLY A 46 -14.51 -5.32 6.41
N THR A 47 -13.91 -5.87 5.35
CA THR A 47 -14.62 -6.63 4.30
C THR A 47 -14.58 -8.14 4.47
N LEU A 48 -13.91 -8.68 5.49
CA LEU A 48 -14.15 -10.05 5.94
C LEU A 48 -15.47 -10.11 6.74
N ARG A 49 -16.58 -9.71 6.10
CA ARG A 49 -17.90 -10.22 6.45
C ARG A 49 -17.90 -11.69 6.08
N LEU A 50 -17.36 -12.53 6.97
CA LEU A 50 -17.51 -13.97 6.88
C LEU A 50 -19.00 -14.23 6.63
N LYS A 51 -19.34 -14.79 5.47
CA LYS A 51 -20.73 -15.11 5.09
C LYS A 51 -21.39 -15.97 6.17
N THR A 52 -20.58 -16.76 6.87
CA THR A 52 -20.92 -17.53 8.05
C THR A 52 -20.43 -16.78 9.29
N PRO A 53 -21.31 -16.47 10.26
CA PRO A 53 -20.86 -15.91 11.53
C PRO A 53 -19.87 -16.87 12.19
N THR A 54 -18.82 -16.33 12.80
CA THR A 54 -17.76 -17.11 13.47
C THR A 54 -18.31 -18.12 14.48
N SER A 55 -19.47 -17.84 15.07
CA SER A 55 -20.19 -18.75 15.95
C SER A 55 -20.66 -20.05 15.30
N LYS A 56 -20.91 -20.06 13.99
CA LYS A 56 -21.23 -21.30 13.25
C LYS A 56 -19.98 -22.13 12.98
N LEU A 57 -18.87 -21.48 12.62
CA LEU A 57 -17.59 -22.15 12.40
C LEU A 57 -17.08 -22.81 13.69
N MET A 58 -17.22 -22.14 14.83
CA MET A 58 -16.84 -22.73 16.13
C MET A 58 -17.67 -23.96 16.48
N LYS A 59 -18.98 -23.95 16.20
CA LYS A 59 -19.86 -25.10 16.45
C LYS A 59 -19.53 -26.31 15.57
N GLU A 60 -19.22 -26.09 14.29
CA GLU A 60 -18.81 -27.17 13.39
C GLU A 60 -17.49 -27.80 13.84
N ILE A 61 -16.55 -27.00 14.34
CA ILE A 61 -15.27 -27.50 14.87
C ILE A 61 -15.46 -28.31 16.15
N ASP A 62 -16.33 -27.86 17.07
CA ASP A 62 -16.64 -28.58 18.30
C ASP A 62 -17.33 -29.93 17.99
N GLU A 63 -18.24 -29.96 17.00
CA GLU A 63 -18.88 -31.20 16.54
C GLU A 63 -17.93 -32.16 15.82
N GLU A 64 -16.97 -31.67 15.03
CA GLU A 64 -15.96 -32.50 14.36
C GLU A 64 -14.86 -33.03 15.31
N LEU A 65 -14.53 -32.29 16.38
CA LEU A 65 -13.51 -32.66 17.36
C LEU A 65 -14.05 -33.44 18.58
N GLY A 66 -15.37 -33.66 18.65
CA GLY A 66 -15.98 -34.60 19.59
C GLY A 66 -15.81 -34.24 21.06
N VAL A 67 -16.11 -32.97 21.43
CA VAL A 67 -16.35 -32.54 22.82
C VAL A 67 -17.80 -32.13 22.99
#